data_AF-A0A2W4KLU3-F1
#
_entry.id   AF-A0A2W4KLU3-F1
#
_cell.length_a   1.000
_cell.length_b   1.000
_cell.length_c   1.000
_cell.angle_alpha   90.00
_cell.angle_beta   90.00
_cell.angle_gamma   90.00
#
_symmetry.space_group_name_H-M   'P 1'
#
loop_
_entity.id
_entity.type
_entity.pdbx_description
1 polymer ?
#
loop_
_entity_poly.entity_id
_entity_poly.type
_entity_poly.pdbx_seq_one_letter_code
_entity_poly.pdbx_strand_id
1 'polypeptide(L)'
;MQKLNLEDILKNTSDLKKEKKVGYVSIIGRPNAGKSTFINSLLGEKISITSSIPQTTRRKVLAIYNDEDSQIIFLDTPGIHKSEKDFNKKINEVALNSIQDSDLIVYFIDSTREGGEEEKYIKEEIAKSNKPILKVYTKSDLKSKINISKGENTIKISSLNKNGFPELLEKIKSHLKIQTILFPEEYYTKQDIYFRISEIIREKVFLNTKEELPHSIYVGVEEIDDKEEILRIVAYIYTETESQKYIIVGKGGSLISKIGKESRLELEKVFEKKVFLALKAKSQKNWRKNEKLIKNLLG
;
A
#
# COMPACT_ATOMS: atom_id res chain seq x y z
N MET A 1 -2.08 -13.26 -26.43
CA MET A 1 -3.34 -12.49 -26.41
C MET A 1 -4.40 -13.38 -25.76
N GLN A 2 -4.76 -13.10 -24.50
CA GLN A 2 -5.90 -13.77 -23.85
C GLN A 2 -7.15 -13.45 -24.65
N LYS A 3 -7.92 -14.47 -25.07
CA LYS A 3 -9.27 -14.27 -25.58
C LYS A 3 -10.10 -13.71 -24.43
N LEU A 4 -10.49 -12.44 -24.51
CA LEU A 4 -11.50 -11.90 -23.62
C LEU A 4 -12.79 -12.69 -23.83
N ASN A 5 -13.30 -13.31 -22.76
CA ASN A 5 -14.57 -14.03 -22.79
C ASN A 5 -15.71 -13.01 -22.92
N LEU A 6 -16.64 -13.25 -23.85
CA LEU A 6 -17.76 -12.34 -24.12
C LEU A 6 -18.68 -12.24 -22.90
N GLU A 7 -18.80 -13.32 -22.11
CA GLU A 7 -19.56 -13.34 -20.86
C GLU A 7 -18.94 -12.46 -19.79
N ASP A 8 -17.61 -12.45 -19.66
CA ASP A 8 -16.90 -11.57 -18.72
C ASP A 8 -17.06 -10.10 -19.13
N ILE A 9 -17.02 -9.79 -20.43
CA ILE A 9 -17.28 -8.44 -20.94
C ILE A 9 -18.73 -8.01 -20.61
N LEU A 10 -19.70 -8.87 -20.89
CA LEU A 10 -21.12 -8.56 -20.66
C LEU A 10 -21.45 -8.41 -19.17
N LYS A 11 -20.89 -9.26 -18.31
CA LYS A 11 -21.03 -9.17 -16.86
C LYS A 11 -20.43 -7.88 -16.31
N ASN A 12 -19.18 -7.58 -16.68
CA ASN A 12 -18.51 -6.31 -16.34
C ASN A 12 -19.31 -5.08 -16.82
N THR A 13 -19.93 -5.15 -18.00
CA THR A 13 -20.75 -4.05 -18.54
C THR A 13 -22.09 -3.91 -17.80
N SER A 14 -22.65 -5.01 -17.28
CA SER A 14 -23.90 -5.01 -16.52
C SER A 14 -23.74 -4.46 -15.10
N ASP A 15 -22.59 -4.72 -14.46
CA ASP A 15 -22.28 -4.19 -13.13
C ASP A 15 -22.07 -2.66 -13.18
N LEU A 16 -21.46 -2.14 -14.26
CA LEU A 16 -21.31 -0.71 -14.54
C LEU A 16 -22.63 0.03 -14.82
N LYS A 17 -23.79 -0.54 -14.51
CA LYS A 17 -25.08 0.16 -14.49
C LYS A 17 -25.67 0.30 -13.08
N LYS A 18 -25.06 -0.32 -12.07
CA LYS A 18 -25.51 -0.22 -10.67
C LYS A 18 -25.08 1.14 -10.10
N GLU A 19 -26.02 1.87 -9.53
CA GLU A 19 -25.75 3.10 -8.78
C GLU A 19 -25.56 2.78 -7.29
N LYS A 20 -24.47 3.29 -6.72
CA LYS A 20 -24.09 3.14 -5.31
C LYS A 20 -23.49 4.45 -4.80
N LYS A 21 -23.24 4.55 -3.50
CA LYS A 21 -22.34 5.59 -2.97
C LYS A 21 -20.91 5.27 -3.39
N VAL A 22 -20.33 6.06 -4.28
CA VAL A 22 -19.00 5.78 -4.84
C VAL A 22 -18.09 6.98 -4.71
N GLY A 23 -16.83 6.75 -4.33
CA GLY A 23 -15.81 7.79 -4.38
C GLY A 23 -14.43 7.36 -3.92
N TYR A 24 -13.47 8.24 -4.18
CA TYR A 24 -12.07 8.05 -3.84
C TYR A 24 -11.76 8.58 -2.44
N VAL A 25 -11.06 7.78 -1.64
CA VAL A 25 -10.75 8.10 -0.25
C VAL A 25 -9.25 8.02 -0.02
N SER A 26 -8.59 9.16 0.21
CA SER A 26 -7.15 9.18 0.50
C SER A 26 -6.90 8.87 1.97
N ILE A 27 -6.09 7.84 2.24
CA ILE A 27 -5.66 7.53 3.61
C ILE A 27 -4.31 8.19 3.87
N ILE A 28 -4.34 9.26 4.67
CA ILE A 28 -3.15 10.07 4.97
C ILE A 28 -2.73 9.86 6.41
N GLY A 29 -1.43 9.89 6.67
CA GLY A 29 -0.90 9.79 8.03
C GLY A 29 0.59 9.50 8.06
N ARG A 30 1.19 9.65 9.24
CA ARG A 30 2.62 9.39 9.46
C ARG A 30 3.00 7.96 9.05
N PRO A 31 4.28 7.69 8.75
CA PRO A 31 4.77 6.31 8.67
C PRO A 31 4.37 5.52 9.92
N ASN A 32 3.97 4.26 9.72
CA ASN A 32 3.54 3.33 10.77
C ASN A 32 2.25 3.69 11.54
N ALA A 33 1.45 4.63 11.03
CA ALA A 33 0.13 4.96 11.58
C ALA A 33 -0.95 3.90 11.34
N GLY A 34 -0.62 2.73 10.77
CA GLY A 34 -1.58 1.63 10.56
C GLY A 34 -2.43 1.70 9.30
N LYS A 35 -2.09 2.55 8.32
CA LYS A 35 -2.81 2.71 7.04
C LYS A 35 -2.97 1.39 6.26
N SER A 36 -1.85 0.78 5.86
CA SER A 36 -1.84 -0.47 5.12
C SER A 36 -2.37 -1.66 5.94
N THR A 37 -2.19 -1.63 7.27
CA THR A 37 -2.80 -2.63 8.16
C THR A 37 -4.33 -2.53 8.16
N PHE A 38 -4.88 -1.32 8.18
CA PHE A 38 -6.32 -1.10 8.04
C PHE A 38 -6.84 -1.64 6.70
N ILE A 39 -6.19 -1.28 5.59
CA ILE A 39 -6.59 -1.74 4.26
C ILE A 39 -6.60 -3.27 4.16
N ASN A 40 -5.53 -3.92 4.60
CA ASN A 40 -5.46 -5.38 4.56
C ASN A 40 -6.52 -6.02 5.47
N SER A 41 -6.70 -5.50 6.69
CA SER A 41 -7.72 -6.01 7.62
C SER A 41 -9.15 -5.79 7.11
N LEU A 42 -9.39 -4.68 6.41
CA LEU A 42 -10.70 -4.33 5.86
C LEU A 42 -11.08 -5.28 4.72
N LEU A 43 -10.17 -5.49 3.78
CA LEU A 43 -10.42 -6.32 2.61
C LEU A 43 -10.25 -7.82 2.87
N GLY A 44 -9.60 -8.20 3.98
CA GLY A 44 -9.24 -9.61 4.24
C GLY A 44 -8.09 -10.12 3.37
N GLU A 45 -7.59 -9.27 2.48
CA GLU A 45 -6.58 -9.58 1.47
C GLU A 45 -5.28 -8.80 1.72
N LYS A 46 -4.16 -9.35 1.28
CA LYS A 46 -2.88 -8.65 1.36
C LYS A 46 -2.66 -7.75 0.16
N ILE A 47 -3.12 -6.51 0.28
CA ILE A 47 -3.05 -5.51 -0.79
C ILE A 47 -1.79 -4.65 -0.68
N SER A 48 -1.44 -4.24 0.53
CA SER A 48 -0.26 -3.42 0.78
C SER A 48 0.72 -4.13 1.71
N ILE A 49 2.00 -3.89 1.54
CA ILE A 49 3.01 -4.47 2.43
C ILE A 49 2.97 -3.80 3.80
N THR A 50 3.26 -4.58 4.84
CA THR A 50 3.26 -4.07 6.22
C THR A 50 4.58 -4.40 6.90
N SER A 51 5.16 -3.42 7.59
CA SER A 51 6.35 -3.61 8.41
C SER A 51 6.42 -2.53 9.49
N SER A 52 7.13 -2.83 10.58
CA SER A 52 7.42 -1.85 11.64
C SER A 52 8.49 -0.83 11.25
N ILE A 53 9.29 -1.14 10.22
CA ILE A 53 10.24 -0.20 9.61
C ILE A 53 9.43 0.84 8.80
N PRO A 54 9.66 2.15 9.00
CA PRO A 54 9.00 3.22 8.25
C PRO A 54 9.13 3.10 6.72
N GLN A 55 8.36 3.91 5.98
CA GLN A 55 8.45 4.05 4.51
C GLN A 55 8.26 2.74 3.72
N THR A 56 7.34 1.88 4.21
CA THR A 56 6.97 0.66 3.49
C THR A 56 6.28 0.99 2.19
N THR A 57 5.21 1.78 2.16
CA THR A 57 4.50 2.13 0.93
C THR A 57 5.25 3.23 0.18
N ARG A 58 5.53 3.03 -1.12
CA ARG A 58 6.21 4.01 -2.00
C ARG A 58 5.35 4.48 -3.18
N ARG A 59 4.44 3.62 -3.66
CA ARG A 59 3.51 3.87 -4.77
C ARG A 59 2.08 4.01 -4.25
N LYS A 60 1.25 4.79 -4.93
CA LYS A 60 -0.20 4.86 -4.66
C LYS A 60 -0.85 3.51 -4.99
N VAL A 61 -1.50 2.91 -4.02
CA VAL A 61 -2.21 1.63 -4.15
C VAL A 61 -3.71 1.87 -4.11
N LEU A 62 -4.42 1.34 -5.09
CA LEU A 62 -5.88 1.32 -5.13
C LEU A 62 -6.38 0.07 -4.41
N ALA A 63 -7.10 0.27 -3.31
CA ALA A 63 -7.81 -0.76 -2.57
C ALA A 63 -9.31 -0.49 -2.67
N ILE A 64 -10.05 -1.43 -3.24
CA ILE A 64 -11.45 -1.25 -3.60
C ILE A 64 -12.29 -2.07 -2.62
N TYR A 65 -13.11 -1.40 -1.83
CA TYR A 65 -14.07 -2.01 -0.92
C TYR A 65 -15.47 -1.88 -1.51
N ASN A 66 -16.15 -3.01 -1.68
CA ASN A 66 -17.53 -3.07 -2.15
C ASN A 66 -18.42 -3.64 -1.04
N ASP A 67 -19.57 -3.04 -0.83
CA ASP A 67 -20.67 -3.63 -0.08
C ASP A 67 -22.02 -3.38 -0.79
N GLU A 68 -23.13 -3.60 -0.10
CA GLU A 68 -24.47 -3.55 -0.70
C GLU A 68 -24.78 -2.17 -1.31
N ASP A 69 -24.41 -1.07 -0.63
CA ASP A 69 -24.80 0.29 -1.01
C ASP A 69 -23.62 1.20 -1.40
N SER A 70 -22.38 0.71 -1.34
CA SER A 70 -21.21 1.54 -1.63
C SER A 70 -20.07 0.83 -2.39
N GLN A 71 -19.27 1.64 -3.09
CA GLN A 71 -17.95 1.28 -3.59
C GLN A 71 -16.95 2.35 -3.17
N ILE A 72 -16.09 2.00 -2.21
CA ILE A 72 -15.10 2.91 -1.64
C ILE A 72 -13.74 2.58 -2.25
N ILE A 73 -13.14 3.55 -2.95
CA ILE A 73 -11.84 3.38 -3.57
C ILE A 73 -10.78 4.06 -2.69
N PHE A 74 -10.15 3.29 -1.83
CA PHE A 74 -9.08 3.77 -0.99
C PHE A 74 -7.79 3.98 -1.80
N LEU A 75 -7.22 5.16 -1.66
CA LEU A 75 -5.87 5.50 -2.11
C LEU A 75 -4.93 5.29 -0.93
N ASP A 76 -4.36 4.08 -0.80
CA ASP A 76 -3.30 3.82 0.17
C ASP A 76 -2.00 4.46 -0.33
N THR A 77 -1.45 5.36 0.48
CA THR A 77 -0.32 6.18 0.09
C THR A 77 0.86 6.02 1.04
N PRO A 78 2.07 6.36 0.57
CA PRO A 78 3.22 6.50 1.45
C PRO A 78 2.91 7.33 2.69
N GLY A 79 3.55 6.97 3.81
CA GLY A 79 3.49 7.82 5.00
C GLY A 79 4.23 9.13 4.76
N ILE A 80 3.55 10.25 4.99
CA ILE A 80 4.14 11.58 4.82
C ILE A 80 5.15 11.82 5.94
N HIS A 81 6.37 12.21 5.57
CA HIS A 81 7.41 12.57 6.53
C HIS A 81 8.28 13.70 5.98
N LYS A 82 8.85 14.52 6.87
CA LYS A 82 9.75 15.61 6.45
C LYS A 82 11.12 15.03 6.07
N SER A 83 11.63 15.36 4.89
CA SER A 83 12.98 14.94 4.48
C SER A 83 13.52 15.82 3.36
N GLU A 84 14.82 16.11 3.44
CA GLU A 84 15.52 16.86 2.40
C GLU A 84 15.99 16.00 1.22
N LYS A 85 15.93 14.66 1.33
CA LYS A 85 16.38 13.75 0.27
C LYS A 85 15.38 13.73 -0.89
N ASP A 86 15.87 13.88 -2.12
CA ASP A 86 15.03 13.97 -3.34
C ASP A 86 14.05 12.81 -3.51
N PHE A 87 14.49 11.58 -3.26
CA PHE A 87 13.61 10.41 -3.36
C PHE A 87 12.44 10.47 -2.37
N ASN A 88 12.68 10.98 -1.16
CA ASN A 88 11.63 11.15 -0.16
C ASN A 88 10.69 12.30 -0.50
N LYS A 89 11.19 13.38 -1.12
CA LYS A 89 10.35 14.45 -1.66
C LYS A 89 9.38 13.90 -2.72
N LYS A 90 9.88 13.10 -3.66
CA LYS A 90 9.05 12.40 -4.66
C LYS A 90 8.03 11.44 -4.04
N ILE A 91 8.40 10.72 -2.97
CA ILE A 91 7.46 9.88 -2.22
C ILE A 91 6.34 10.72 -1.56
N ASN A 92 6.68 11.86 -0.97
CA ASN A 92 5.69 12.77 -0.40
C ASN A 92 4.75 13.32 -1.48
N GLU A 93 5.26 13.68 -2.66
CA GLU A 93 4.45 14.12 -3.79
C GLU A 93 3.37 13.08 -4.17
N VAL A 94 3.69 11.77 -4.12
CA VAL A 94 2.68 10.71 -4.34
C VAL A 94 1.53 10.80 -3.33
N ALA A 95 1.84 11.03 -2.05
CA ALA A 95 0.83 11.19 -1.02
C ALA A 95 0.03 12.50 -1.19
N LEU A 96 0.69 13.61 -1.51
CA LEU A 96 0.03 14.91 -1.73
C LEU A 96 -0.88 14.89 -2.97
N ASN A 97 -0.46 14.24 -4.05
CA ASN A 97 -1.29 14.08 -5.24
C ASN A 97 -2.55 13.25 -4.95
N SER A 98 -2.45 12.23 -4.07
CA SER A 98 -3.64 11.46 -3.67
C SER A 98 -4.67 12.27 -2.91
N ILE A 99 -4.23 13.32 -2.18
CA ILE A 99 -5.14 14.26 -1.53
C ILE A 99 -5.92 15.01 -2.60
N GLN A 100 -5.30 15.38 -3.72
CA GLN A 100 -5.98 16.08 -4.83
C GLN A 100 -6.90 15.15 -5.64
N ASP A 101 -6.64 13.86 -5.67
CA ASP A 101 -7.47 12.87 -6.38
C ASP A 101 -8.67 12.35 -5.57
N SER A 102 -8.77 12.63 -4.26
CA SER A 102 -9.80 12.05 -3.39
C SER A 102 -11.05 12.92 -3.21
N ASP A 103 -12.20 12.30 -2.95
CA ASP A 103 -13.42 12.99 -2.50
C ASP A 103 -13.39 13.27 -0.99
N LEU A 104 -12.70 12.41 -0.23
CA LEU A 104 -12.58 12.48 1.23
C LEU A 104 -11.14 12.17 1.67
N ILE A 105 -10.64 12.92 2.65
CA ILE A 105 -9.39 12.62 3.33
C ILE A 105 -9.69 11.91 4.64
N VAL A 106 -9.16 10.69 4.80
CA VAL A 106 -9.18 9.99 6.09
C VAL A 106 -7.81 10.10 6.73
N TYR A 107 -7.72 10.92 7.76
CA TYR A 107 -6.48 11.24 8.43
C TYR A 107 -6.22 10.29 9.61
N PHE A 108 -5.29 9.36 9.41
CA PHE A 108 -4.86 8.36 10.37
C PHE A 108 -3.83 8.93 11.35
N ILE A 109 -4.20 8.91 12.62
CA ILE A 109 -3.41 9.38 13.76
C ILE A 109 -3.10 8.18 14.64
N ASP A 110 -1.82 7.92 14.91
CA ASP A 110 -1.41 6.86 15.82
C ASP A 110 -1.62 7.32 17.28
N SER A 111 -2.60 6.73 17.96
CA SER A 111 -2.94 7.13 19.34
C SER A 111 -1.82 6.85 20.33
N THR A 112 -0.88 5.96 20.00
CA THR A 112 0.21 5.52 20.89
C THR A 112 1.46 6.39 20.79
N ARG A 113 1.43 7.43 19.95
CA ARG A 113 2.60 8.26 19.60
C ARG A 113 2.24 9.73 19.70
N GLU A 114 3.09 10.48 20.40
CA GLU A 114 2.90 11.93 20.52
C GLU A 114 3.03 12.64 19.16
N GLY A 115 2.32 13.75 19.03
CA GLY A 115 2.43 14.64 17.88
C GLY A 115 3.83 15.26 17.80
N GLY A 116 4.30 15.55 16.59
CA GLY A 116 5.59 16.18 16.34
C GLY A 116 5.59 16.98 15.04
N GLU A 117 6.76 17.26 14.49
CA GLU A 117 6.86 18.04 13.23
C GLU A 117 6.12 17.37 12.06
N GLU A 118 6.21 16.05 11.90
CA GLU A 118 5.51 15.33 10.83
C GLU A 118 3.98 15.49 10.94
N GLU A 119 3.45 15.48 12.16
CA GLU A 119 2.02 15.66 12.44
C GLU A 119 1.57 17.08 12.09
N LYS A 120 2.40 18.08 12.40
CA LYS A 120 2.15 19.48 12.02
C LYS A 120 2.15 19.65 10.51
N TYR A 121 3.18 19.11 9.85
CA TYR A 121 3.30 19.16 8.39
C TYR A 121 2.10 18.52 7.69
N ILE A 122 1.67 17.33 8.11
CA ILE A 122 0.49 16.68 7.54
C ILE A 122 -0.76 17.54 7.71
N LYS A 123 -0.96 18.13 8.90
CA LYS A 123 -2.11 19.01 9.17
C LYS A 123 -2.13 20.24 8.26
N GLU A 124 -0.96 20.84 8.01
CA GLU A 124 -0.82 21.96 7.08
C GLU A 124 -1.16 21.55 5.66
N GLU A 125 -0.67 20.40 5.18
CA GLU A 125 -0.92 19.92 3.82
C GLU A 125 -2.39 19.53 3.60
N ILE A 126 -3.03 18.81 4.54
CA ILE A 126 -4.46 18.48 4.41
C ILE A 126 -5.34 19.73 4.48
N ALA A 127 -4.96 20.74 5.27
CA ALA A 127 -5.72 21.99 5.38
C ALA A 127 -5.72 22.79 4.07
N LYS A 128 -4.64 22.74 3.28
CA LYS A 128 -4.55 23.41 1.96
C LYS A 128 -5.53 22.83 0.93
N SER A 129 -5.99 21.59 1.11
CA SER A 129 -6.82 20.90 0.13
C SER A 129 -8.27 21.39 0.06
N ASN A 130 -8.77 22.03 1.13
CA ASN A 130 -10.19 22.38 1.32
C ASN A 130 -11.17 21.20 1.16
N LYS A 131 -10.70 19.95 1.28
CA LYS A 131 -11.54 18.76 1.21
C LYS A 131 -12.10 18.37 2.57
N PRO A 132 -13.19 17.59 2.63
CA PRO A 132 -13.66 16.99 3.88
C PRO A 132 -12.57 16.12 4.52
N ILE A 133 -12.44 16.21 5.85
CA ILE A 133 -11.43 15.47 6.62
C ILE A 133 -12.12 14.67 7.74
N LEU A 134 -11.90 13.36 7.74
CA LEU A 134 -12.30 12.44 8.80
C LEU A 134 -11.07 12.01 9.61
N LYS A 135 -11.03 12.31 10.91
CA LYS A 135 -9.90 11.96 11.79
C LYS A 135 -10.10 10.57 12.37
N VAL A 136 -9.11 9.71 12.16
CA VAL A 136 -9.14 8.31 12.62
C VAL A 136 -7.97 8.06 13.57
N TYR A 137 -8.30 7.80 14.82
CA TYR A 137 -7.35 7.44 15.86
C TYR A 137 -7.16 5.93 15.88
N THR A 138 -6.01 5.50 15.37
CA THR A 138 -5.66 4.09 15.20
C THR A 138 -5.05 3.50 16.48
N LYS A 139 -4.96 2.16 16.50
CA LYS A 139 -4.40 1.37 17.61
C LYS A 139 -5.15 1.62 18.92
N SER A 140 -6.48 1.73 18.85
CA SER A 140 -7.33 1.99 20.02
C SER A 140 -7.36 0.83 21.03
N ASP A 141 -6.84 -0.34 20.66
CA ASP A 141 -6.57 -1.48 21.53
C ASP A 141 -5.38 -1.23 22.49
N LEU A 142 -4.54 -0.23 22.21
CA LEU A 142 -3.38 0.12 23.02
C LEU A 142 -3.63 1.40 23.84
N LYS A 143 -2.81 1.60 24.89
CA LYS A 143 -2.88 2.81 25.73
C LYS A 143 -2.54 4.06 24.91
N SER A 144 -3.49 4.99 24.83
CA SER A 144 -3.30 6.29 24.17
C SER A 144 -2.26 7.14 24.92
N LYS A 145 -1.40 7.81 24.15
CA LYS A 145 -0.45 8.85 24.61
C LYS A 145 -0.90 10.26 24.22
N ILE A 146 -2.01 10.39 23.50
CA ILE A 146 -2.53 11.68 23.05
C ILE A 146 -3.95 11.90 23.51
N ASN A 147 -4.33 13.17 23.63
CA ASN A 147 -5.72 13.55 23.83
C ASN A 147 -6.47 13.38 22.51
N ILE A 148 -7.45 12.49 22.52
CA ILE A 148 -8.32 12.24 21.37
C ILE A 148 -9.33 13.37 21.31
N SER A 149 -9.32 14.13 20.21
CA SER A 149 -10.27 15.22 20.00
C SER A 149 -11.70 14.68 19.98
N LYS A 150 -12.61 15.35 20.70
CA LYS A 150 -14.05 15.04 20.63
C LYS A 150 -14.66 15.83 19.48
N GLY A 151 -15.48 15.19 18.64
CA GLY A 151 -16.16 15.81 17.51
C GLY A 151 -16.81 14.78 16.59
N GLU A 152 -17.75 15.24 15.76
CA GLU A 152 -18.53 14.38 14.86
C GLU A 152 -17.65 13.66 13.81
N ASN A 153 -16.56 14.30 13.37
CA ASN A 153 -15.61 13.75 12.39
C ASN A 153 -14.39 13.09 13.04
N THR A 154 -14.58 12.47 14.20
CA THR A 154 -13.56 11.66 14.88
C THR A 154 -14.04 10.22 15.06
N ILE A 155 -13.17 9.25 14.79
CA ILE A 155 -13.40 7.82 15.03
C ILE A 155 -12.16 7.20 15.66
N LYS A 156 -12.34 6.15 16.47
CA LYS A 156 -11.26 5.32 16.99
C LYS A 156 -11.36 3.94 16.36
N ILE A 157 -10.24 3.40 15.86
CA ILE A 157 -10.20 2.07 15.28
C ILE A 157 -9.04 1.23 15.82
N SER A 158 -9.21 -0.08 15.76
CA SER A 158 -8.11 -1.03 15.86
C SER A 158 -8.19 -2.02 14.72
N SER A 159 -7.15 -2.05 13.89
CA SER A 159 -7.06 -3.00 12.77
C SER A 159 -6.79 -4.43 13.22
N LEU A 160 -6.37 -4.64 14.47
CA LEU A 160 -6.10 -5.95 15.05
C LEU A 160 -7.39 -6.73 15.30
N ASN A 161 -8.40 -6.06 15.85
CA ASN A 161 -9.70 -6.65 16.19
C ASN A 161 -10.86 -6.12 15.33
N LYS A 162 -10.55 -5.30 14.31
CA LYS A 162 -11.51 -4.62 13.41
C LYS A 162 -12.53 -3.73 14.15
N ASN A 163 -12.22 -3.31 15.37
CA ASN A 163 -13.09 -2.41 16.13
C ASN A 163 -13.16 -1.04 15.45
N GLY A 164 -14.36 -0.44 15.42
CA GLY A 164 -14.63 0.86 14.82
C GLY A 164 -14.69 0.85 13.28
N PHE A 165 -14.49 -0.29 12.61
CA PHE A 165 -14.57 -0.37 11.15
C PHE A 165 -15.98 -0.05 10.62
N PRO A 166 -17.08 -0.60 11.16
CA PRO A 166 -18.42 -0.26 10.70
C PRO A 166 -18.72 1.24 10.81
N GLU A 167 -18.40 1.85 11.96
CA GLU A 167 -18.58 3.30 12.17
C GLU A 167 -17.75 4.11 11.15
N LEU A 168 -16.50 3.71 10.90
CA LEU A 168 -15.63 4.35 9.91
C LEU A 168 -16.20 4.27 8.50
N LEU A 169 -16.67 3.10 8.08
CA LEU A 169 -17.27 2.93 6.76
C LEU A 169 -18.52 3.78 6.61
N GLU A 170 -19.41 3.81 7.60
CA GLU A 170 -20.62 4.63 7.54
C GLU A 170 -20.32 6.14 7.46
N LYS A 171 -19.35 6.64 8.23
CA LYS A 171 -18.93 8.06 8.11
C LYS A 171 -18.23 8.34 6.79
N ILE A 172 -17.51 7.39 6.20
CA ILE A 172 -16.95 7.56 4.85
C ILE A 172 -18.09 7.67 3.85
N LYS A 173 -19.03 6.71 3.87
CA LYS A 173 -20.18 6.65 2.96
C LYS A 173 -21.01 7.93 2.99
N SER A 174 -21.19 8.56 4.15
CA SER A 174 -21.97 9.81 4.26
C SER A 174 -21.35 10.99 3.50
N HIS A 175 -20.09 10.89 3.08
CA HIS A 175 -19.40 11.90 2.25
C HIS A 175 -19.37 11.54 0.76
N LEU A 176 -19.81 10.34 0.38
CA LEU A 176 -19.75 9.86 -1.00
C LEU A 176 -21.04 10.18 -1.75
N LYS A 177 -20.92 10.40 -3.06
CA LYS A 177 -22.06 10.68 -3.93
C LYS A 177 -22.63 9.38 -4.50
N ILE A 178 -23.94 9.38 -4.74
CA ILE A 178 -24.57 8.30 -5.50
C ILE A 178 -24.16 8.46 -6.97
N GLN A 179 -23.56 7.42 -7.53
CA GLN A 179 -23.18 7.35 -8.94
C GLN A 179 -22.97 5.89 -9.35
N THR A 180 -22.81 5.66 -10.65
CA THR A 180 -22.41 4.36 -11.19
C THR A 180 -21.10 3.87 -10.57
N ILE A 181 -21.02 2.57 -10.25
CA ILE A 181 -19.76 1.97 -9.83
C ILE A 181 -18.67 2.16 -10.89
N LEU A 182 -17.43 2.36 -10.43
CA LEU A 182 -16.26 2.63 -11.27
C LEU A 182 -15.46 1.36 -11.61
N PHE A 183 -15.68 0.30 -10.84
CA PHE A 183 -15.00 -0.98 -10.93
C PHE A 183 -16.01 -2.12 -10.79
N PRO A 184 -15.79 -3.28 -11.42
CA PRO A 184 -16.57 -4.49 -11.14
C PRO A 184 -16.53 -4.86 -9.65
N GLU A 185 -17.58 -5.48 -9.12
CA GLU A 185 -17.73 -5.72 -7.68
C GLU A 185 -16.72 -6.72 -7.12
N GLU A 186 -16.20 -7.62 -7.96
CA GLU A 186 -15.14 -8.58 -7.62
C GLU A 186 -13.75 -7.96 -7.53
N TYR A 187 -13.56 -6.73 -8.02
CA TYR A 187 -12.28 -6.06 -7.94
C TYR A 187 -12.05 -5.54 -6.52
N TYR A 188 -10.96 -6.02 -5.90
CA TYR A 188 -10.46 -5.51 -4.64
C TYR A 188 -9.18 -4.64 -4.80
N THR A 189 -8.54 -4.70 -5.97
CA THR A 189 -7.38 -3.86 -6.33
C THR A 189 -7.18 -3.76 -7.85
N LYS A 190 -6.41 -2.77 -8.32
CA LYS A 190 -5.93 -2.64 -9.72
C LYS A 190 -4.41 -2.83 -9.87
N GLN A 191 -3.74 -3.39 -8.86
CA GLN A 191 -2.30 -3.60 -8.91
C GLN A 191 -1.90 -4.59 -10.01
N ASP A 192 -0.87 -4.22 -10.77
CA ASP A 192 -0.25 -5.11 -11.74
C ASP A 192 0.52 -6.24 -11.03
N ILE A 193 0.58 -7.41 -11.66
CA ILE A 193 1.20 -8.62 -11.07
C ILE A 193 2.69 -8.42 -10.77
N TYR A 194 3.42 -7.67 -11.61
CA TYR A 194 4.82 -7.35 -11.40
C TYR A 194 5.02 -6.57 -10.10
N PHE A 195 4.19 -5.54 -9.88
CA PHE A 195 4.18 -4.75 -8.68
C PHE A 195 3.85 -5.61 -7.45
N ARG A 196 2.79 -6.42 -7.48
CA ARG A 196 2.42 -7.31 -6.36
C ARG A 196 3.57 -8.24 -5.95
N ILE A 197 4.21 -8.88 -6.92
CA ILE A 197 5.36 -9.76 -6.68
C ILE A 197 6.52 -8.96 -6.08
N SER A 198 6.85 -7.82 -6.67
CA SER A 198 7.96 -6.97 -6.21
C SER A 198 7.78 -6.52 -4.76
N GLU A 199 6.55 -6.14 -4.39
CA GLU A 199 6.21 -5.68 -3.06
C GLU A 199 6.25 -6.82 -2.05
N ILE A 200 5.72 -8.00 -2.37
CA ILE A 200 5.80 -9.18 -1.50
C ILE A 200 7.27 -9.54 -1.20
N ILE A 201 8.13 -9.53 -2.23
CA ILE A 201 9.58 -9.78 -2.04
C ILE A 201 10.19 -8.67 -1.17
N ARG A 202 9.86 -7.41 -1.46
CA ARG A 202 10.38 -6.27 -0.73
C ARG A 202 9.98 -6.30 0.75
N GLU A 203 8.76 -6.72 1.08
CA GLU A 203 8.34 -6.93 2.47
C GLU A 203 9.27 -7.92 3.18
N LYS A 204 9.62 -9.04 2.54
CA LYS A 204 10.53 -10.02 3.16
C LYS A 204 11.95 -9.47 3.31
N VAL A 205 12.39 -8.59 2.41
CA VAL A 205 13.64 -7.83 2.61
C VAL A 205 13.52 -6.95 3.86
N PHE A 206 12.42 -6.21 4.03
CA PHE A 206 12.19 -5.37 5.21
C PHE A 206 12.19 -6.19 6.51
N LEU A 207 11.54 -7.36 6.53
CA LEU A 207 11.46 -8.21 7.72
C LEU A 207 12.81 -8.84 8.12
N ASN A 208 13.70 -9.05 7.15
CA ASN A 208 14.96 -9.76 7.35
C ASN A 208 16.20 -8.86 7.35
N THR A 209 16.03 -7.56 7.15
CA THR A 209 17.13 -6.58 7.16
C THR A 209 16.86 -5.47 8.17
N LYS A 210 17.88 -4.68 8.47
CA LYS A 210 17.83 -3.60 9.46
C LYS A 210 18.52 -2.36 8.90
N GLU A 211 18.49 -1.30 9.70
CA GLU A 211 19.18 -0.03 9.43
C GLU A 211 18.69 0.59 8.11
N GLU A 212 19.60 1.15 7.30
CA GLU A 212 19.26 1.86 6.05
C GLU A 212 19.03 0.92 4.86
N LEU A 213 19.35 -0.37 4.98
CA LEU A 213 19.29 -1.32 3.85
C LEU A 213 17.89 -1.50 3.24
N PRO A 214 16.79 -1.65 4.01
CA PRO A 214 15.44 -1.71 3.44
C PRO A 214 15.09 -0.48 2.60
N HIS A 215 15.67 0.67 2.95
CA HIS A 215 15.41 1.92 2.25
C HIS A 215 16.19 1.99 0.94
N SER A 216 17.41 1.43 0.86
CA SER A 216 18.32 1.55 -0.29
C SER A 216 18.14 0.51 -1.40
N ILE A 217 17.05 -0.26 -1.34
CA ILE A 217 16.74 -1.30 -2.32
C ILE A 217 15.46 -1.03 -3.09
N TYR A 218 15.35 -1.66 -4.26
CA TYR A 218 14.10 -1.90 -4.96
C TYR A 218 14.09 -3.35 -5.50
N VAL A 219 12.90 -3.87 -5.79
CA VAL A 219 12.76 -5.20 -6.40
C VAL A 219 12.28 -5.03 -7.83
N GLY A 220 12.99 -5.61 -8.78
CA GLY A 220 12.56 -5.70 -10.18
C GLY A 220 12.15 -7.13 -10.51
N VAL A 221 11.01 -7.29 -11.17
CA VAL A 221 10.56 -8.57 -11.72
C VAL A 221 10.81 -8.51 -13.23
N GLU A 222 11.71 -9.36 -13.72
CA GLU A 222 12.15 -9.34 -15.11
C GLU A 222 11.26 -10.24 -15.98
N GLU A 223 10.91 -11.42 -15.45
CA GLU A 223 10.11 -12.40 -16.18
C GLU A 223 9.04 -13.01 -15.29
N ILE A 224 7.86 -13.14 -15.87
CA ILE A 224 6.73 -13.89 -15.30
C ILE A 224 6.24 -14.82 -16.40
N ASP A 225 6.23 -16.12 -16.11
CA ASP A 225 5.54 -17.11 -16.91
C ASP A 225 4.38 -17.65 -16.07
N ASP A 226 3.19 -17.12 -16.37
CA ASP A 226 1.91 -17.52 -15.78
C ASP A 226 1.17 -18.45 -16.76
N LYS A 227 1.85 -19.52 -17.15
CA LYS A 227 1.25 -20.64 -17.87
C LYS A 227 1.21 -21.84 -16.92
N GLU A 228 0.17 -22.68 -17.04
CA GLU A 228 0.01 -23.93 -16.27
C GLU A 228 -0.39 -23.72 -14.79
N GLU A 229 -0.11 -24.74 -13.95
CA GLU A 229 -0.36 -24.78 -12.50
C GLU A 229 0.72 -24.10 -11.65
N ILE A 230 1.86 -23.73 -12.25
CA ILE A 230 3.03 -23.18 -11.56
C ILE A 230 3.37 -21.79 -12.11
N LEU A 231 3.28 -20.77 -11.25
CA LEU A 231 3.73 -19.42 -11.55
C LEU A 231 5.26 -19.34 -11.44
N ARG A 232 5.94 -19.11 -12.56
CA ARG A 232 7.40 -19.00 -12.61
C ARG A 232 7.83 -17.53 -12.66
N ILE A 233 8.69 -17.12 -11.75
CA ILE A 233 9.08 -15.73 -11.53
C ILE A 233 10.61 -15.62 -11.51
N VAL A 234 11.15 -14.67 -12.28
CA VAL A 234 12.55 -14.23 -12.18
C VAL A 234 12.58 -12.81 -11.64
N ALA A 235 13.20 -12.63 -10.47
CA ALA A 235 13.25 -11.33 -9.80
C ALA A 235 14.65 -11.01 -9.26
N TYR A 236 14.92 -9.71 -9.15
CA TYR A 236 16.18 -9.18 -8.64
C TYR A 236 15.93 -8.19 -7.50
N ILE A 237 16.66 -8.35 -6.40
CA ILE A 237 16.80 -7.32 -5.37
C ILE A 237 17.97 -6.42 -5.80
N TYR A 238 17.64 -5.18 -6.14
CA TYR A 238 18.61 -4.18 -6.56
C TYR A 238 19.09 -3.34 -5.38
N THR A 239 20.41 -3.21 -5.21
CA THR A 239 21.05 -2.41 -4.16
C THR A 239 21.84 -1.24 -4.76
N GLU A 240 22.13 -0.19 -3.98
CA GLU A 240 22.96 0.93 -4.47
C GLU A 240 24.46 0.57 -4.56
N THR A 241 24.93 -0.34 -3.71
CA THR A 241 26.36 -0.73 -3.64
C THR A 241 26.56 -2.24 -3.64
N GLU A 242 27.77 -2.67 -4.03
CA GLU A 242 28.19 -4.08 -3.92
C GLU A 242 28.22 -4.56 -2.46
N SER A 243 28.62 -3.70 -1.51
CA SER A 243 28.58 -4.04 -0.07
C SER A 243 27.17 -4.40 0.38
N GLN A 244 26.17 -3.58 0.02
CA GLN A 244 24.76 -3.87 0.30
C GLN A 244 24.29 -5.17 -0.39
N LYS A 245 24.72 -5.43 -1.64
CA LYS A 245 24.42 -6.69 -2.34
C LYS A 245 24.97 -7.88 -1.56
N TYR A 246 26.22 -7.82 -1.07
CA TYR A 246 26.79 -8.89 -0.26
C TYR A 246 26.01 -9.11 1.04
N ILE A 247 25.54 -8.05 1.69
CA ILE A 247 24.67 -8.16 2.87
C ILE A 247 23.37 -8.90 2.50
N ILE A 248 22.68 -8.51 1.42
CA ILE A 248 21.44 -9.15 0.94
C ILE A 248 21.66 -10.63 0.61
N VAL A 249 22.79 -10.98 -0.02
CA VAL A 249 23.13 -12.38 -0.31
C VAL A 249 23.35 -13.16 0.99
N GLY A 250 24.09 -12.58 1.94
CA GLY A 250 24.47 -13.22 3.20
C GLY A 250 25.53 -14.31 3.01
N LYS A 251 26.12 -14.76 4.12
CA LYS A 251 27.16 -15.81 4.10
C LYS A 251 26.62 -17.07 3.42
N GLY A 252 27.27 -17.53 2.36
CA GLY A 252 26.85 -18.71 1.59
C GLY A 252 25.47 -18.59 0.93
N GLY A 253 24.95 -17.39 0.71
CA GLY A 253 23.60 -17.19 0.14
C GLY A 253 22.46 -17.40 1.15
N SER A 254 22.76 -17.45 2.45
CA SER A 254 21.78 -17.76 3.50
C SER A 254 20.62 -16.76 3.58
N LEU A 255 20.90 -15.46 3.49
CA LEU A 255 19.87 -14.43 3.64
C LEU A 255 18.95 -14.37 2.43
N ILE A 256 19.51 -14.34 1.21
CA ILE A 256 18.71 -14.33 -0.01
C ILE A 256 17.86 -15.60 -0.16
N SER A 257 18.38 -16.76 0.27
CA SER A 257 17.62 -18.01 0.29
C SER A 257 16.45 -17.95 1.28
N LYS A 258 16.65 -17.35 2.46
CA LYS A 258 15.58 -17.13 3.44
C LYS A 258 14.50 -16.21 2.89
N ILE A 259 14.89 -15.05 2.33
CA ILE A 259 13.97 -14.10 1.69
C ILE A 259 13.20 -14.80 0.57
N GLY A 260 13.89 -15.50 -0.33
CA GLY A 260 13.25 -16.23 -1.44
C GLY A 260 12.25 -17.28 -0.97
N LYS A 261 12.57 -18.04 0.09
CA LYS A 261 11.65 -19.04 0.68
C LYS A 261 10.39 -18.36 1.24
N GLU A 262 10.55 -17.31 2.03
CA GLU A 262 9.43 -16.58 2.64
C GLU A 262 8.57 -15.88 1.60
N SER A 263 9.20 -15.28 0.58
CA SER A 263 8.49 -14.65 -0.54
C SER A 263 7.70 -15.69 -1.32
N ARG A 264 8.30 -16.84 -1.68
CA ARG A 264 7.61 -17.92 -2.39
C ARG A 264 6.36 -18.37 -1.63
N LEU A 265 6.47 -18.65 -0.33
CA LEU A 265 5.33 -19.09 0.48
C LEU A 265 4.20 -18.05 0.57
N GLU A 266 4.54 -16.76 0.59
CA GLU A 266 3.54 -15.69 0.54
C GLU A 266 2.89 -15.58 -0.83
N LEU A 267 3.67 -15.65 -1.90
CA LEU A 267 3.20 -15.62 -3.28
C LEU A 267 2.25 -16.78 -3.56
N GLU A 268 2.54 -17.98 -3.05
CA GLU A 268 1.66 -19.15 -3.21
C GLU A 268 0.27 -18.92 -2.59
N LYS A 269 0.20 -18.22 -1.46
CA LYS A 269 -1.08 -17.86 -0.83
C LYS A 269 -1.80 -16.78 -1.62
N VAL A 270 -1.09 -15.73 -2.02
CA VAL A 270 -1.69 -14.56 -2.69
C VAL A 270 -2.20 -14.89 -4.09
N PHE A 271 -1.50 -15.77 -4.81
CA PHE A 271 -1.87 -16.17 -6.17
C PHE A 271 -2.59 -17.53 -6.24
N GLU A 272 -2.78 -18.19 -5.10
CA GLU A 272 -3.43 -19.50 -4.98
C GLU A 272 -2.88 -20.56 -5.96
N LYS A 273 -1.56 -20.49 -6.23
CA LYS A 273 -0.85 -21.36 -7.17
C LYS A 273 0.49 -21.79 -6.59
N LYS A 274 1.08 -22.86 -7.13
CA LYS A 274 2.48 -23.18 -6.85
C LYS A 274 3.38 -22.11 -7.48
N VAL A 275 4.46 -21.76 -6.78
CA VAL A 275 5.37 -20.69 -7.25
C VAL A 275 6.80 -21.21 -7.33
N PHE A 276 7.42 -21.02 -8.50
CA PHE A 276 8.86 -21.11 -8.66
C PHE A 276 9.45 -19.70 -8.69
N LEU A 277 10.26 -19.35 -7.69
CA LEU A 277 10.88 -18.03 -7.57
C LEU A 277 12.40 -18.13 -7.71
N ALA A 278 12.93 -17.64 -8.84
CA ALA A 278 14.35 -17.40 -9.05
C ALA A 278 14.71 -15.98 -8.58
N LEU A 279 15.25 -15.87 -7.37
CA LEU A 279 15.62 -14.60 -6.74
C LEU A 279 17.14 -14.39 -6.75
N LYS A 280 17.59 -13.24 -7.26
CA LYS A 280 19.01 -12.85 -7.26
C LYS A 280 19.20 -11.45 -6.70
N ALA A 281 20.44 -11.08 -6.34
CA ALA A 281 20.78 -9.73 -5.94
C ALA A 281 21.76 -9.09 -6.94
N LYS A 282 21.52 -7.82 -7.29
CA LYS A 282 22.33 -7.06 -8.25
C LYS A 282 22.59 -5.67 -7.70
N SER A 283 23.81 -5.16 -7.85
CA SER A 283 24.06 -3.75 -7.53
C SER A 283 23.76 -2.89 -8.76
N GLN A 284 23.19 -1.72 -8.50
CA GLN A 284 22.96 -0.68 -9.48
C GLN A 284 23.24 0.67 -8.83
N LYS A 285 24.45 1.18 -9.10
CA LYS A 285 24.91 2.44 -8.53
C LYS A 285 23.94 3.58 -8.84
N ASN A 286 23.66 4.39 -7.82
CA ASN A 286 22.88 5.62 -7.93
C ASN A 286 21.50 5.45 -8.58
N TRP A 287 20.85 4.31 -8.42
CA TRP A 287 19.52 4.07 -9.02
C TRP A 287 18.48 5.11 -8.56
N ARG A 288 18.59 5.63 -7.33
CA ARG A 288 17.76 6.74 -6.81
C ARG A 288 18.01 8.11 -7.44
N LYS A 289 18.99 8.24 -8.33
CA LYS A 289 19.18 9.45 -9.17
C LYS A 289 18.68 9.24 -10.61
N ASN A 290 18.29 8.03 -10.97
CA ASN A 290 17.75 7.74 -12.29
C ASN A 290 16.26 8.09 -12.31
N GLU A 291 15.93 9.25 -12.88
CA GLU A 291 14.56 9.77 -12.87
C GLU A 291 13.55 8.86 -13.56
N LYS A 292 13.93 8.25 -14.68
CA LYS A 292 13.06 7.32 -15.44
C LYS A 292 12.73 6.10 -14.59
N LEU A 293 13.74 5.53 -13.91
CA LEU A 293 13.54 4.40 -13.02
C LEU A 293 12.67 4.78 -11.81
N ILE A 294 12.93 5.93 -11.19
CA ILE A 294 12.12 6.40 -10.05
C ILE A 294 10.67 6.59 -10.45
N LYS A 295 10.40 7.21 -11.60
CA LYS A 295 9.04 7.38 -12.11
C LYS A 295 8.34 6.03 -12.22
N ASN A 296 8.99 5.05 -12.84
CA ASN A 296 8.45 3.69 -12.96
C ASN A 296 8.21 3.01 -11.59
N LEU A 297 9.08 3.23 -10.61
CA LEU A 297 8.95 2.63 -9.27
C LEU A 297 7.87 3.29 -8.41
N LEU A 298 7.59 4.58 -8.62
CA LEU A 298 6.62 5.34 -7.83
C LEU A 298 5.23 5.40 -8.49
N GLY A 299 5.13 5.06 -9.79
CA GLY A 299 3.90 5.11 -10.58
C GLY A 299 3.78 6.42 -11.35
#